data_AF-A0A383EGT9-F1
#
_entry.id   AF-A0A383EGT9-F1
#
_cell.length_a   1.000
_cell.length_b   1.000
_cell.length_c   1.000
_cell.angle_alpha   90.00
_cell.angle_beta   90.00
_cell.angle_gamma   90.00
#
_symmetry.space_group_name_H-M   'P 1'
#
loop_
_entity.id
_entity.type
_entity.pdbx_description
1 polymer ?
#
loop_
_entity_poly.entity_id
_entity_poly.type
_entity_poly.pdbx_seq_one_letter_code
_entity_poly.pdbx_strand_id
1 'polypeptide(L)'
;MSFFKKALGAAVGYKVYKNHQPPTIVPPPEMVIVAIEKKGALGSQWRIKYKKRDNMNVTQSFTVNRNTSGMTIGSMKVGIYWN
;
A
#
# COMPACT_ATOMS: atom_id res chain seq x y z
N MET A 1 -24.68 -24.96 -16.73
CA MET A 1 -23.28 -24.57 -16.41
C MET A 1 -23.02 -23.06 -16.65
N SER A 2 -23.80 -22.15 -16.05
CA SER A 2 -23.63 -20.70 -16.31
C SER A 2 -23.42 -19.89 -15.02
N PHE A 3 -24.10 -20.25 -13.92
CA PHE A 3 -23.99 -19.52 -12.66
C PHE A 3 -22.64 -19.69 -11.96
N PHE A 4 -22.07 -20.89 -11.91
CA PHE A 4 -20.77 -21.13 -11.26
C PHE A 4 -19.61 -20.40 -11.96
N LYS A 5 -19.60 -20.36 -13.31
CA LYS A 5 -18.57 -19.64 -14.08
C LYS A 5 -18.68 -18.11 -13.89
N LYS A 6 -19.91 -17.57 -13.83
CA LYS A 6 -20.13 -16.14 -13.56
C LYS A 6 -19.76 -15.77 -12.11
N ALA A 7 -20.10 -16.62 -11.13
CA ALA A 7 -19.75 -16.42 -9.73
C ALA A 7 -18.23 -16.50 -9.49
N LEU A 8 -17.54 -17.45 -10.12
CA LEU A 8 -16.07 -17.53 -10.10
C LEU A 8 -15.43 -16.31 -10.78
N GLY A 9 -15.92 -15.89 -11.94
CA GLY A 9 -15.43 -14.69 -12.62
C GLY A 9 -15.59 -13.42 -11.78
N ALA A 10 -16.75 -13.26 -11.13
CA ALA A 10 -17.02 -12.14 -10.22
C ALA A 10 -16.14 -12.18 -8.97
N ALA A 11 -15.93 -13.37 -8.37
CA ALA A 11 -15.07 -13.53 -7.20
C ALA A 11 -13.59 -13.25 -7.51
N VAL A 12 -13.11 -13.67 -8.68
CA VAL A 12 -11.75 -13.38 -9.15
C VAL A 12 -11.59 -11.89 -9.46
N GLY A 13 -12.56 -11.27 -10.15
CA GLY A 13 -12.58 -9.82 -10.41
C GLY A 13 -12.58 -8.99 -9.12
N TYR A 14 -13.36 -9.40 -8.11
CA TYR A 14 -13.39 -8.75 -6.80
C TYR A 14 -12.06 -8.89 -6.05
N LYS A 15 -11.43 -10.08 -6.07
CA LYS A 15 -10.10 -10.28 -5.49
C LYS A 15 -9.04 -9.39 -6.17
N VAL A 16 -9.11 -9.24 -7.49
CA VAL A 16 -8.20 -8.37 -8.26
C VAL A 16 -8.44 -6.89 -7.97
N TYR A 17 -9.69 -6.47 -7.84
CA TYR A 17 -10.07 -5.09 -7.54
C TYR A 17 -9.64 -4.67 -6.13
N LYS A 18 -9.91 -5.49 -5.10
CA LYS A 18 -9.35 -5.28 -3.76
C LYS A 18 -7.83 -5.28 -3.76
N ASN A 19 -7.18 -6.01 -4.68
CA ASN A 19 -5.72 -6.02 -4.78
C ASN A 19 -5.13 -4.74 -5.35
N HIS A 20 -5.93 -3.95 -6.06
CA HIS A 20 -5.51 -2.70 -6.70
C HIS A 20 -5.84 -1.46 -5.88
N GLN A 21 -6.49 -1.60 -4.72
CA GLN A 21 -6.69 -0.47 -3.81
C GLN A 21 -5.38 -0.17 -3.06
N PRO A 22 -4.96 1.12 -3.02
CA PRO A 22 -3.79 1.52 -2.25
C PRO A 22 -4.06 1.33 -0.75
N PRO A 23 -3.04 0.97 0.05
CA PRO A 23 -3.17 0.90 1.50
C PRO A 23 -3.41 2.30 2.08
N THR A 24 -4.12 2.37 3.20
CA THR A 24 -4.20 3.58 4.02
C THR A 24 -2.98 3.62 4.92
N ILE A 25 -2.25 4.73 4.86
CA ILE A 25 -1.03 4.93 5.64
C ILE A 25 -1.31 6.05 6.62
N VAL A 26 -1.06 5.79 7.90
CA VAL A 26 -1.12 6.79 8.95
C VAL A 26 0.32 7.20 9.26
N PRO A 27 0.82 8.31 8.68
CA PRO A 27 2.16 8.76 8.95
C PRO A 27 2.25 9.38 10.36
N PRO A 28 3.37 9.16 11.08
CA PRO A 28 3.71 9.95 12.24
C PRO A 28 4.00 11.41 11.83
N PRO A 29 3.90 12.37 12.77
CA PRO A 29 3.99 13.81 12.47
C PRO A 29 5.32 14.26 11.84
N GLU A 30 6.38 13.47 12.02
CA GLU A 30 7.73 13.73 11.49
C GLU A 30 7.91 13.29 10.02
N MET A 31 6.88 12.70 9.40
CA MET A 31 6.91 12.18 8.03
C MET A 31 5.82 12.79 7.17
N VAL A 32 6.19 13.24 5.96
CA VAL A 32 5.25 13.67 4.92
C VAL A 32 5.24 12.66 3.79
N ILE A 33 4.08 12.10 3.49
CA ILE A 33 3.90 11.19 2.35
C ILE A 33 3.78 12.04 1.09
N VAL A 34 4.62 11.73 0.10
CA VAL A 34 4.68 12.46 -1.18
C VAL A 34 3.92 11.72 -2.27
N ALA A 35 4.06 10.39 -2.32
CA ALA A 35 3.40 9.57 -3.32
C ALA A 35 3.23 8.12 -2.86
N ILE A 36 2.20 7.47 -3.38
CA ILE A 36 1.95 6.04 -3.22
C ILE A 36 1.85 5.46 -4.63
N GLU A 37 2.81 4.61 -4.99
CA GLU A 37 2.94 4.04 -6.32
C GLU A 37 2.76 2.53 -6.26
N LYS A 38 1.99 1.96 -7.18
CA LYS A 38 1.85 0.50 -7.25
C LYS A 38 3.13 -0.11 -7.82
N LYS A 39 3.72 -1.07 -7.12
CA LYS A 39 4.93 -1.75 -7.57
C LYS A 39 4.54 -2.98 -8.41
N GLY A 40 4.59 -2.80 -9.74
CA GLY A 40 4.36 -3.86 -10.72
C GLY A 40 2.89 -4.04 -11.15
N ALA A 41 2.70 -4.75 -12.27
CA ALA A 41 1.38 -5.02 -12.84
C ALA A 41 0.60 -6.09 -12.06
N LEU A 42 1.31 -7.06 -11.46
CA LEU A 42 0.75 -8.21 -10.77
C LEU A 42 1.25 -8.24 -9.33
N GLY A 43 0.35 -7.96 -8.38
CA GLY A 43 0.64 -7.99 -6.95
C GLY A 43 -0.03 -6.87 -6.15
N SER A 44 0.07 -6.98 -4.82
CA SER A 44 -0.42 -6.02 -3.83
C SER A 44 0.72 -5.24 -3.19
N GLN A 45 1.82 -5.06 -3.94
CA GLN A 45 2.98 -4.31 -3.47
C GLN A 45 2.82 -2.84 -3.82
N TRP A 46 3.09 -1.98 -2.86
CA TRP A 46 3.01 -0.55 -3.01
C TRP A 46 4.33 0.07 -2.53
N ARG A 47 4.84 1.03 -3.28
CA ARG A 47 6.00 1.83 -2.95
C ARG A 47 5.52 3.18 -2.44
N ILE A 48 5.94 3.53 -1.25
CA ILE A 48 5.54 4.73 -0.55
C ILE A 48 6.75 5.63 -0.55
N LYS A 49 6.61 6.79 -1.17
CA LYS A 49 7.62 7.84 -1.16
C LYS A 49 7.27 8.82 -0.06
N TYR A 50 8.24 9.12 0.78
CA TYR A 50 8.09 10.02 1.90
C TYR A 50 9.29 10.93 2.04
N LYS A 51 9.09 12.05 2.72
CA LYS A 51 10.13 12.97 3.14
C LYS A 51 10.07 13.09 4.66
N LYS A 52 11.24 13.15 5.30
CA LYS A 52 11.31 13.49 6.72
C LYS A 52 11.16 15.00 6.86
N ARG A 53 10.43 15.46 7.87
CA ARG A 53 10.23 16.89 8.09
C ARG A 53 11.56 17.62 8.33
N ASP A 54 12.47 16.97 9.07
CA ASP A 54 13.83 17.48 9.31
C ASP A 54 14.72 17.54 8.07
N ASN A 55 14.35 16.82 7.00
CA ASN A 55 15.12 16.79 5.75
C ASN A 55 14.20 16.63 4.54
N MET A 56 13.51 17.71 4.22
CA MET A 56 12.49 17.76 3.17
C MET A 56 13.07 17.79 1.73
N ASN A 57 14.40 17.92 1.64
CA ASN A 57 15.14 17.86 0.37
C ASN A 57 15.40 16.42 -0.08
N VAL A 58 15.35 15.44 0.83
CA VAL A 58 15.61 14.03 0.52
C VAL A 58 14.30 13.24 0.45
N THR A 59 14.02 12.68 -0.72
CA THR A 59 12.89 11.76 -0.90
C THR A 59 13.35 10.33 -0.63
N GLN A 60 12.77 9.70 0.38
CA GLN A 60 13.00 8.31 0.72
C GLN A 60 11.81 7.46 0.26
N SER A 61 12.02 6.15 0.19
CA SER A 61 10.91 5.24 -0.16
C SER A 61 11.02 3.90 0.54
N PHE A 62 9.90 3.34 0.93
CA PHE A 62 9.78 1.97 1.40
C PHE A 62 8.73 1.22 0.58
N THR A 63 8.82 -0.10 0.55
CA THR A 63 7.83 -0.97 -0.11
C THR A 63 7.04 -1.70 0.95
N VAL A 64 5.72 -1.75 0.79
CA VAL A 64 4.81 -2.52 1.64
C VAL A 64 4.02 -3.50 0.79
N ASN A 65 3.61 -4.59 1.41
CA ASN A 65 2.72 -5.59 0.83
C ASN A 65 1.57 -5.86 1.81
N ARG A 66 0.54 -6.60 1.38
CA ARG A 66 -0.62 -6.94 2.24
C ARG A 66 -0.30 -7.57 3.58
N ASN A 67 0.88 -8.17 3.74
CA ASN A 67 1.31 -8.77 5.01
C ASN A 67 1.97 -7.74 5.95
N THR A 68 2.12 -6.48 5.52
CA THR A 68 2.75 -5.41 6.28
C THR A 68 1.68 -4.56 6.97
N SER A 69 1.43 -4.78 8.26
CA SER A 69 0.45 -4.02 9.06
C SER A 69 1.06 -2.80 9.77
N GLY A 70 2.38 -2.71 9.81
CA GLY A 70 3.09 -1.57 10.39
C GLY A 70 4.57 -1.63 10.05
N MET A 71 5.22 -0.48 10.13
CA MET A 71 6.65 -0.36 9.88
C MET A 71 7.28 0.62 10.86
N THR A 72 8.47 0.30 11.33
CA THR A 72 9.30 1.20 12.14
C THR A 72 10.41 1.77 11.28
N ILE A 73 10.50 3.10 11.21
CA ILE A 73 11.53 3.83 10.45
C ILE A 73 12.28 4.71 11.43
N GLY A 74 13.46 4.27 11.88
CA GLY A 74 14.17 4.92 12.99
C GLY A 74 13.36 4.83 14.28
N SER A 75 13.05 5.97 14.89
CA SER A 75 12.17 6.09 16.07
C SER A 75 10.67 6.20 15.72
N MET A 76 10.33 6.29 14.44
CA MET A 76 8.98 6.56 13.98
C MET A 76 8.21 5.26 13.72
N LYS A 77 6.95 5.18 14.19
CA LYS A 77 6.04 4.07 13.89
C LYS A 77 5.01 4.51 12.85
N VAL A 78 4.88 3.73 11.79
CA VAL A 78 3.93 3.95 10.70
C VAL A 78 2.88 2.85 10.74
N GLY A 79 1.61 3.25 10.90
CA GLY A 79 0.48 2.34 10.80
C GLY A 79 0.08 2.12 9.34
N ILE A 80 -0.11 0.85 8.94
CA ILE A 80 -0.50 0.49 7.57
C ILE A 80 -1.78 -0.35 7.64
N TYR A 81 -2.84 0.15 7.03
CA TYR A 81 -4.15 -0.50 7.02
C TYR A 81 -4.54 -0.88 5.58
N TRP A 82 -5.01 -2.11 5.42
CA TRP A 82 -5.41 -2.69 4.13
C TRP A 82 -6.93 -2.88 4.08
N ASN A 83 -7.55 -2.62 2.93
CA ASN A 83 -8.98 -2.82 2.63
C ASN A 83 -9.29 -4.13 1.87
#